data_AF-A0A957G743-F1
#
_entry.id   AF-A0A957G743-F1
#
_cell.length_a   1.000
_cell.length_b   1.000
_cell.length_c   1.000
_cell.angle_alpha   90.00
_cell.angle_beta   90.00
_cell.angle_gamma   90.00
#
_symmetry.space_group_name_H-M   'P 1'
#
loop_
_entity.id
_entity.type
_entity.pdbx_description
1 polymer ?
#
loop_
_entity_poly.entity_id
_entity_poly.type
_entity_poly.pdbx_seq_one_letter_code
_entity_poly.pdbx_strand_id
1 'polypeptide(L)'
;MTQYNWQKDDDLDWDRPEATDEKPPRRPVSRWLPPLLILALLSGIGYLIYYQLQGRVDETTARLAEDVISSYDLIERAARANDREIFISVLSGADDDWTNAQVNLLEQANLYDRRAFGLTWLGTAQPVTPTAVLMDEDLLGAELTATARYAARQIDGSTTEIELLLPQVYRLSSQSRWLLAPPLEEYWGETRTYSGQFIEIQYPARDEQYAELLGQAVNDALLTVCATSPTLACDADAPYIINLSTRPSAIESATGLSMLINGDNAIRLPTPSLVGLPTDAAAEQVLLRGYTRLILMG
;
A
#
# COMPACT_ATOMS: atom_id res chain seq x y z
N MET A 1 57.41 -76.03 -29.63
CA MET A 1 56.90 -77.41 -29.59
C MET A 1 57.07 -77.92 -28.18
N THR A 2 56.12 -78.74 -27.68
CA THR A 2 56.23 -79.59 -26.47
C THR A 2 56.57 -78.88 -25.12
N GLN A 3 56.24 -79.42 -23.94
CA GLN A 3 55.53 -80.66 -23.62
C GLN A 3 54.67 -80.56 -22.35
N TYR A 4 53.58 -81.33 -22.36
CA TYR A 4 52.82 -81.93 -21.27
C TYR A 4 52.79 -81.34 -19.84
N ASN A 5 51.53 -81.09 -19.45
CA ASN A 5 51.00 -81.03 -18.10
C ASN A 5 51.34 -82.28 -17.25
N TRP A 6 51.69 -82.05 -15.98
CA TRP A 6 51.66 -83.02 -14.88
C TRP A 6 50.37 -82.78 -14.07
N GLN A 7 49.81 -83.70 -13.29
CA GLN A 7 49.82 -85.17 -13.27
C GLN A 7 48.63 -85.52 -12.34
N LYS A 8 47.82 -86.54 -12.68
CA LYS A 8 46.78 -87.03 -11.76
C LYS A 8 47.41 -87.84 -10.62
N ASP A 9 46.68 -87.95 -9.51
CA ASP A 9 46.53 -89.13 -8.63
C ASP A 9 45.94 -88.66 -7.28
N ASP A 10 44.67 -88.96 -6.91
CA ASP A 10 43.44 -88.81 -7.75
C ASP A 10 42.20 -88.19 -7.05
N ASP A 11 41.52 -88.65 -5.98
CA ASP A 11 41.45 -89.90 -5.16
C ASP A 11 40.09 -90.00 -4.37
N LEU A 12 39.76 -91.15 -3.75
CA LEU A 12 38.69 -91.46 -2.76
C LEU A 12 37.23 -90.98 -2.97
N ASP A 13 36.44 -91.89 -3.54
CA ASP A 13 35.03 -92.21 -3.27
C ASP A 13 34.43 -91.67 -1.95
N TRP A 14 33.29 -90.98 -2.06
CA TRP A 14 32.19 -91.00 -1.07
C TRP A 14 30.84 -90.75 -1.74
N ASP A 15 29.97 -91.76 -1.75
CA ASP A 15 28.55 -91.63 -2.10
C ASP A 15 27.88 -90.47 -1.32
N ARG A 16 27.40 -89.46 -2.05
CA ARG A 16 26.50 -88.42 -1.53
C ARG A 16 25.19 -88.47 -2.31
N PRO A 17 24.03 -88.66 -1.65
CA PRO A 17 22.75 -88.58 -2.35
C PRO A 17 22.54 -87.18 -2.92
N GLU A 18 21.97 -87.10 -4.12
CA GLU A 18 21.69 -85.83 -4.78
C GLU A 18 20.71 -84.99 -3.95
N ALA A 19 21.21 -83.87 -3.40
CA ALA A 19 20.34 -82.85 -2.85
C ALA A 19 19.63 -82.14 -4.02
N THR A 20 18.34 -82.44 -4.20
CA THR A 20 17.51 -81.75 -5.20
C THR A 20 17.36 -80.28 -4.82
N ASP A 21 18.00 -79.39 -5.59
CA ASP A 21 17.85 -77.93 -5.45
C ASP A 21 16.40 -77.50 -5.76
N GLU A 22 15.56 -77.46 -4.72
CA GLU A 22 14.26 -76.78 -4.77
C GLU A 22 14.46 -75.28 -4.97
N LYS A 23 14.43 -74.85 -6.24
CA LYS A 23 14.47 -73.42 -6.60
C LYS A 23 13.32 -72.68 -5.89
N PRO A 24 13.61 -71.74 -4.97
CA PRO A 24 12.56 -71.09 -4.21
C PRO A 24 11.62 -70.30 -5.12
N PRO A 25 10.31 -70.29 -4.84
CA PRO A 25 9.31 -69.69 -5.72
C PRO A 25 9.56 -68.19 -5.89
N ARG A 26 9.79 -67.76 -7.14
CA ARG A 26 9.93 -66.35 -7.50
C ARG A 26 8.61 -65.62 -7.19
N ARG A 27 8.58 -64.85 -6.09
CA ARG A 27 7.43 -64.02 -5.71
C ARG A 27 7.03 -63.12 -6.90
N PRO A 28 5.73 -63.00 -7.22
CA PRO A 28 5.27 -62.12 -8.29
C PRO A 28 5.43 -60.65 -7.86
N VAL A 29 6.55 -60.04 -8.26
CA VAL A 29 6.79 -58.61 -8.00
C VAL A 29 5.74 -57.80 -8.77
N SER A 30 4.84 -57.13 -8.06
CA SER A 30 3.73 -56.40 -8.67
C SER A 30 4.26 -55.31 -9.61
N ARG A 31 3.95 -55.44 -10.91
CA ARG A 31 4.39 -54.50 -11.96
C ARG A 31 3.85 -53.07 -11.79
N TRP A 32 2.89 -52.87 -10.87
CA TRP A 32 2.30 -51.57 -10.54
C TRP A 32 3.01 -50.82 -9.41
N LEU A 33 3.85 -51.49 -8.61
CA LEU A 33 4.66 -50.82 -7.57
C LEU A 33 5.68 -49.81 -8.14
N PRO A 34 6.49 -50.12 -9.17
CA PRO A 34 7.47 -49.16 -9.70
C PRO A 34 6.85 -47.83 -10.19
N PRO A 35 5.78 -47.77 -11.03
CA PRO A 35 5.22 -46.49 -11.45
C PRO A 35 4.58 -45.70 -10.29
N LEU A 36 4.00 -46.35 -9.29
CA LEU A 36 3.46 -45.67 -8.10
C LEU A 36 4.58 -45.05 -7.24
N LEU A 37 5.72 -45.74 -7.07
CA LEU A 37 6.88 -45.20 -6.39
C LEU A 37 7.50 -44.01 -7.15
N ILE A 38 7.58 -44.09 -8.48
CA ILE A 38 8.05 -42.97 -9.32
C ILE A 38 7.10 -41.77 -9.20
N LEU A 39 5.79 -41.99 -9.26
CA LEU A 39 4.79 -40.92 -9.10
C LEU A 39 4.89 -40.26 -7.71
N ALA A 40 4.96 -41.05 -6.64
CA ALA A 40 5.09 -40.53 -5.28
C ALA A 40 6.40 -39.74 -5.07
N LEU A 41 7.49 -40.20 -5.66
CA LEU A 41 8.79 -39.51 -5.60
C LEU A 41 8.79 -38.20 -6.42
N LEU A 42 8.17 -38.18 -7.59
CA LEU A 42 7.96 -36.95 -8.38
C LEU A 42 7.07 -35.94 -7.64
N SER A 43 5.96 -36.38 -7.04
CA SER A 43 5.09 -35.51 -6.24
C SER A 43 5.80 -34.98 -4.99
N GLY A 44 6.61 -35.81 -4.32
CA GLY A 44 7.42 -35.39 -3.16
C GLY A 44 8.49 -34.36 -3.52
N ILE A 45 9.18 -34.54 -4.65
CA ILE A 45 10.14 -33.56 -5.18
C ILE A 45 9.42 -32.26 -5.58
N GLY A 46 8.27 -32.35 -6.26
CA GLY A 46 7.46 -31.18 -6.64
C GLY A 46 6.99 -30.38 -5.43
N TYR A 47 6.53 -31.05 -4.37
CA TYR A 47 6.14 -30.42 -3.11
C TYR A 47 7.32 -29.74 -2.40
N LEU A 48 8.50 -30.38 -2.35
CA LEU A 48 9.71 -29.79 -1.76
C LEU A 48 10.21 -28.58 -2.56
N ILE A 49 10.15 -28.61 -3.89
CA ILE A 49 10.48 -27.47 -4.75
C ILE A 49 9.49 -26.33 -4.50
N TYR A 50 8.18 -26.61 -4.49
CA TYR A 50 7.13 -25.63 -4.21
C TYR A 50 7.34 -24.95 -2.84
N TYR A 51 7.59 -25.73 -1.79
CA TYR A 51 7.83 -25.22 -0.44
C TYR A 51 9.11 -24.36 -0.34
N GLN A 52 10.20 -24.74 -1.02
CA GLN A 52 11.42 -23.94 -1.09
C GLN A 52 11.26 -22.67 -1.94
N LEU A 53 10.38 -22.66 -2.93
CA LEU A 53 10.06 -21.46 -3.70
C LEU A 53 9.26 -20.46 -2.87
N GLN A 54 8.21 -20.91 -2.15
CA GLN A 54 7.43 -20.04 -1.26
C GLN A 54 8.32 -19.37 -0.21
N GLY A 55 9.07 -20.15 0.58
CA GLY A 55 9.90 -19.58 1.65
C GLY A 55 10.97 -18.58 1.17
N ARG A 56 11.46 -18.70 -0.07
CA ARG A 56 12.38 -17.73 -0.67
C ARG A 56 11.70 -16.45 -1.14
N VAL A 57 10.46 -16.54 -1.62
CA VAL A 57 9.64 -15.36 -1.93
C VAL A 57 9.37 -14.60 -0.63
N ASP A 58 8.90 -15.28 0.42
CA ASP A 58 8.60 -14.67 1.72
C ASP A 58 9.83 -13.96 2.32
N GLU A 59 11.01 -14.60 2.31
CA GLU A 59 12.28 -14.01 2.79
C GLU A 59 12.71 -12.80 1.95
N THR A 60 12.52 -12.83 0.64
CA THR A 60 12.88 -11.72 -0.27
C THR A 60 11.94 -10.53 -0.09
N THR A 61 10.63 -10.78 -0.03
CA THR A 61 9.59 -9.77 0.17
C THR A 61 9.74 -9.08 1.53
N ALA A 62 9.99 -9.84 2.60
CA ALA A 62 10.22 -9.28 3.94
C ALA A 62 11.45 -8.35 3.98
N ARG A 63 12.54 -8.74 3.30
CA ARG A 63 13.75 -7.93 3.20
C ARG A 63 13.53 -6.63 2.41
N LEU A 64 12.84 -6.70 1.27
CA LEU A 64 12.55 -5.50 0.47
C LEU A 64 11.61 -4.53 1.23
N ALA A 65 10.68 -5.05 2.04
CA ALA A 65 9.87 -4.21 2.93
C ALA A 65 10.72 -3.51 4.01
N GLU A 66 11.76 -4.16 4.56
CA GLU A 66 12.73 -3.53 5.46
C GLU A 66 13.54 -2.41 4.74
N ASP A 67 13.95 -2.64 3.49
CA ASP A 67 14.62 -1.61 2.67
C ASP A 67 13.70 -0.41 2.36
N VAL A 68 12.38 -0.63 2.16
CA VAL A 68 11.38 0.45 2.01
C VAL A 68 11.22 1.23 3.31
N ILE A 69 11.10 0.55 4.46
CA ILE A 69 11.04 1.19 5.78
C ILE A 69 12.30 2.01 6.07
N SER A 70 13.48 1.54 5.66
CA SER A 70 14.75 2.27 5.80
C SER A 70 14.78 3.58 4.99
N SER A 71 14.14 3.60 3.81
CA SER A 71 13.94 4.82 3.00
C SER A 71 12.95 5.79 3.66
N TYR A 72 11.83 5.27 4.16
CA TYR A 72 10.87 6.04 4.95
C TYR A 72 11.51 6.66 6.22
N ASP A 73 12.36 5.91 6.94
CA ASP A 73 13.10 6.42 8.10
C ASP A 73 14.08 7.54 7.73
N LEU A 74 14.57 7.59 6.48
CA LEU A 74 15.39 8.69 5.98
C LEU A 74 14.55 9.93 5.67
N ILE A 75 13.33 9.75 5.13
CA ILE A 75 12.33 10.81 4.96
C ILE A 75 11.93 11.40 6.32
N GLU A 76 11.59 10.56 7.30
CA GLU A 76 11.26 11.00 8.66
C GLU A 76 12.40 11.77 9.33
N ARG A 77 13.67 11.40 9.08
CA ARG A 77 14.83 12.16 9.58
C ARG A 77 14.97 13.51 8.87
N ALA A 78 14.83 13.54 7.54
CA ALA A 78 14.90 14.76 6.76
C ALA A 78 13.78 15.75 7.15
N ALA A 79 12.54 15.27 7.27
CA ALA A 79 11.39 16.05 7.71
C ALA A 79 11.59 16.69 9.09
N ARG A 80 12.09 15.91 10.07
CA ARG A 80 12.36 16.41 11.44
C ARG A 80 13.56 17.36 11.53
N ALA A 81 14.49 17.30 10.58
CA ALA A 81 15.62 18.22 10.48
C ALA A 81 15.36 19.45 9.58
N ASN A 82 14.25 19.44 8.82
CA ASN A 82 14.02 20.28 7.64
C ASN A 82 15.20 20.21 6.62
N ASP A 83 15.76 19.01 6.45
CA ASP A 83 16.91 18.76 5.56
C ASP A 83 16.44 18.51 4.12
N ARG A 84 16.42 19.59 3.34
CA ARG A 84 16.06 19.61 1.93
C ARG A 84 16.97 18.73 1.06
N GLU A 85 18.26 18.63 1.36
CA GLU A 85 19.22 17.88 0.53
C GLU A 85 19.01 16.38 0.71
N ILE A 86 18.89 15.92 1.96
CA ILE A 86 18.55 14.53 2.25
C ILE A 86 17.17 14.17 1.69
N PHE A 87 16.15 15.01 1.87
CA PHE A 87 14.79 14.74 1.37
C PHE A 87 14.75 14.59 -0.16
N ILE A 88 15.40 15.48 -0.91
CA ILE A 88 15.46 15.36 -2.38
C ILE A 88 16.21 14.08 -2.81
N SER A 89 17.19 13.61 -2.03
CA SER A 89 17.94 12.38 -2.35
C SER A 89 17.13 11.08 -2.27
N VAL A 90 15.93 11.13 -1.65
CA VAL A 90 14.98 10.01 -1.48
C VAL A 90 13.67 10.17 -2.27
N LEU A 91 13.48 11.28 -3.00
CA LEU A 91 12.41 11.40 -4.00
C LEU A 91 12.81 10.73 -5.31
N SER A 92 11.85 10.20 -6.05
CA SER A 92 12.11 9.48 -7.31
C SER A 92 12.52 10.39 -8.47
N GLY A 93 12.12 11.66 -8.46
CA GLY A 93 12.32 12.59 -9.58
C GLY A 93 11.58 12.18 -10.87
N ALA A 94 10.56 11.33 -10.78
CA ALA A 94 9.82 10.83 -11.95
C ALA A 94 8.76 11.81 -12.49
N ASP A 95 8.35 12.79 -11.67
CA ASP A 95 7.40 13.86 -12.00
C ASP A 95 7.89 15.14 -11.30
N ASP A 96 8.18 16.19 -12.08
CA ASP A 96 8.70 17.46 -11.56
C ASP A 96 7.65 18.24 -10.75
N ASP A 97 6.38 18.27 -11.18
CA ASP A 97 5.29 18.99 -10.48
C ASP A 97 5.08 18.37 -9.09
N TRP A 98 5.00 17.04 -9.03
CA TRP A 98 4.85 16.29 -7.78
C TRP A 98 6.10 16.44 -6.88
N THR A 99 7.30 16.34 -7.46
CA THR A 99 8.57 16.47 -6.71
C THR A 99 8.70 17.86 -6.08
N ASN A 100 8.40 18.91 -6.84
CA ASN A 100 8.40 20.28 -6.33
C ASN A 100 7.34 20.49 -5.23
N ALA A 101 6.14 19.93 -5.39
CA ALA A 101 5.09 20.01 -4.36
C ALA A 101 5.50 19.32 -3.04
N GLN A 102 6.18 18.17 -3.09
CA GLN A 102 6.73 17.52 -1.88
C GLN A 102 7.81 18.38 -1.20
N VAL A 103 8.69 19.00 -1.99
CA VAL A 103 9.75 19.88 -1.47
C VAL A 103 9.18 21.16 -0.85
N ASN A 104 8.16 21.77 -1.47
CA ASN A 104 7.48 22.93 -0.90
C ASN A 104 6.78 22.59 0.44
N LEU A 105 6.12 21.44 0.51
CA LEU A 105 5.50 20.93 1.74
C LEU A 105 6.52 20.69 2.85
N LEU A 106 7.74 20.22 2.53
CA LEU A 106 8.84 20.15 3.50
C LEU A 106 9.28 21.56 3.94
N GLU A 107 9.62 22.44 3.00
CA GLU A 107 10.20 23.77 3.28
C GLU A 107 9.27 24.64 4.15
N GLN A 108 7.96 24.49 4.00
CA GLN A 108 6.93 25.17 4.81
C GLN A 108 6.63 24.49 6.16
N ALA A 109 7.29 23.37 6.48
CA ALA A 109 6.95 22.45 7.58
C ALA A 109 5.52 21.88 7.53
N ASN A 110 4.93 21.81 6.33
CA ASN A 110 3.56 21.38 6.07
C ASN A 110 3.41 19.89 5.68
N LEU A 111 4.51 19.13 5.52
CA LEU A 111 4.51 17.72 5.10
C LEU A 111 3.47 16.86 5.85
N TYR A 112 3.39 17.02 7.19
CA TYR A 112 2.37 16.41 8.05
C TYR A 112 1.42 17.42 8.70
N ASP A 113 1.55 18.71 8.40
CA ASP A 113 0.60 19.70 8.94
C ASP A 113 -0.72 19.65 8.16
N ARG A 114 -1.83 19.66 8.87
CA ARG A 114 -3.19 19.61 8.31
C ARG A 114 -4.08 20.71 8.92
N ARG A 115 -3.49 21.81 9.42
CA ARG A 115 -4.19 22.92 10.10
C ARG A 115 -5.36 23.52 9.32
N ALA A 116 -5.32 23.49 7.98
CA ALA A 116 -6.44 23.90 7.12
C ALA A 116 -7.74 23.13 7.46
N PHE A 117 -7.62 21.82 7.74
CA PHE A 117 -8.72 20.92 8.12
C PHE A 117 -9.06 21.00 9.61
N GLY A 118 -8.44 21.90 10.38
CA GLY A 118 -8.58 21.98 11.84
C GLY A 118 -7.77 20.93 12.62
N LEU A 119 -6.87 20.21 11.94
CA LEU A 119 -6.03 19.16 12.48
C LEU A 119 -4.62 19.68 12.77
N THR A 120 -4.14 19.55 14.00
CA THR A 120 -2.77 19.93 14.39
C THR A 120 -1.95 18.66 14.62
N TRP A 121 -0.88 18.45 13.85
CA TRP A 121 0.02 17.30 14.04
C TRP A 121 0.66 17.36 15.44
N LEU A 122 0.72 16.21 16.14
CA LEU A 122 1.28 16.13 17.49
C LEU A 122 2.82 16.14 17.54
N GLY A 123 3.47 16.18 16.37
CA GLY A 123 4.88 16.53 16.23
C GLY A 123 5.86 15.47 16.72
N THR A 124 7.11 15.87 16.92
CA THR A 124 8.25 14.97 17.17
C THR A 124 8.18 14.15 18.45
N ALA A 125 7.20 14.40 19.33
CA ALA A 125 6.92 13.59 20.52
C ALA A 125 6.18 12.28 20.19
N GLN A 126 5.48 12.23 19.05
CA GLN A 126 4.78 11.06 18.52
C GLN A 126 5.17 10.92 17.03
N PRO A 127 6.27 10.20 16.71
CA PRO A 127 6.74 10.07 15.34
C PRO A 127 5.69 9.38 14.45
N VAL A 128 5.71 9.65 13.15
CA VAL A 128 4.84 8.95 12.21
C VAL A 128 5.43 7.56 11.97
N THR A 129 4.70 6.49 12.29
CA THR A 129 5.23 5.12 12.31
C THR A 129 4.71 4.27 11.15
N PRO A 130 5.55 3.54 10.40
CA PRO A 130 5.07 2.60 9.39
C PRO A 130 4.30 1.45 10.06
N THR A 131 3.12 1.12 9.53
CA THR A 131 2.22 0.08 10.07
C THR A 131 1.94 -1.05 9.08
N ALA A 132 2.09 -0.80 7.78
CA ALA A 132 2.06 -1.84 6.75
C ALA A 132 2.97 -1.48 5.56
N VAL A 133 3.49 -2.51 4.89
CA VAL A 133 4.11 -2.40 3.56
C VAL A 133 3.51 -3.50 2.68
N LEU A 134 2.89 -3.10 1.57
CA LEU A 134 2.38 -3.99 0.53
C LEU A 134 3.31 -3.87 -0.67
N MET A 135 3.86 -5.00 -1.14
CA MET A 135 4.72 -5.04 -2.33
C MET A 135 3.90 -5.32 -3.59
N ASP A 136 4.26 -4.71 -4.71
CA ASP A 136 3.72 -5.07 -6.03
C ASP A 136 4.22 -6.47 -6.47
N GLU A 137 3.50 -7.15 -7.36
CA GLU A 137 3.82 -8.55 -7.77
C GLU A 137 5.21 -8.72 -8.42
N ASP A 138 5.76 -7.65 -9.02
CA ASP A 138 7.09 -7.63 -9.63
C ASP A 138 8.22 -7.26 -8.65
N LEU A 139 7.87 -6.87 -7.42
CA LEU A 139 8.76 -6.36 -6.37
C LEU A 139 9.54 -5.09 -6.76
N LEU A 140 9.08 -4.34 -7.78
CA LEU A 140 9.66 -3.05 -8.20
C LEU A 140 8.92 -1.84 -7.60
N GLY A 141 7.79 -2.08 -6.93
CA GLY A 141 7.00 -1.06 -6.25
C GLY A 141 6.44 -1.54 -4.92
N ALA A 142 6.04 -0.57 -4.08
CA ALA A 142 5.41 -0.82 -2.79
C ALA A 142 4.48 0.33 -2.37
N GLU A 143 3.39 0.00 -1.66
CA GLU A 143 2.61 0.94 -0.86
C GLU A 143 2.97 0.77 0.62
N LEU A 144 3.61 1.77 1.21
CA LEU A 144 3.85 1.86 2.65
C LEU A 144 2.75 2.71 3.27
N THR A 145 2.09 2.19 4.30
CA THR A 145 1.14 2.96 5.11
C THR A 145 1.78 3.29 6.46
N ALA A 146 1.75 4.57 6.83
CA ALA A 146 2.24 5.04 8.12
C ALA A 146 1.16 5.79 8.92
N THR A 147 1.16 5.62 10.24
CA THR A 147 0.16 6.25 11.13
C THR A 147 0.70 7.56 11.71
N ALA A 148 -0.03 8.65 11.51
CA ALA A 148 0.23 9.97 12.09
C ALA A 148 -0.87 10.36 13.09
N ARG A 149 -0.49 11.02 14.20
CA ARG A 149 -1.42 11.42 15.27
C ARG A 149 -1.65 12.93 15.29
N TYR A 150 -2.90 13.32 15.48
CA TYR A 150 -3.37 14.71 15.36
C TYR A 150 -4.26 15.13 16.53
N ALA A 151 -4.03 16.33 17.04
CA ALA A 151 -4.98 17.05 17.88
C ALA A 151 -6.05 17.73 17.00
N ALA A 152 -7.31 17.32 17.20
CA ALA A 152 -8.48 17.86 16.53
C ALA A 152 -9.32 18.71 17.49
N ARG A 153 -9.65 19.96 17.10
CA ARG A 153 -10.53 20.81 17.91
C ARG A 153 -12.00 20.48 17.68
N GLN A 154 -12.72 20.18 18.76
CA GLN A 154 -14.15 19.94 18.76
C GLN A 154 -14.96 21.25 18.82
N ILE A 155 -16.27 21.17 18.51
CA ILE A 155 -17.18 22.33 18.44
C ILE A 155 -17.37 22.97 19.83
N ASP A 156 -17.29 22.19 20.91
CA ASP A 156 -17.33 22.65 22.30
C ASP A 156 -16.02 23.28 22.79
N GLY A 157 -15.00 23.35 21.92
CA GLY A 157 -13.66 23.85 22.25
C GLY A 157 -12.74 22.83 22.91
N SER A 158 -13.20 21.60 23.17
CA SER A 158 -12.34 20.50 23.61
C SER A 158 -11.39 20.06 22.49
N THR A 159 -10.41 19.22 22.84
CA THR A 159 -9.46 18.65 21.88
C THR A 159 -9.48 17.14 22.01
N THR A 160 -9.54 16.44 20.88
CA THR A 160 -9.48 14.97 20.80
C THR A 160 -8.24 14.59 20.01
N GLU A 161 -7.51 13.56 20.46
CA GLU A 161 -6.46 12.96 19.63
C GLU A 161 -7.10 11.95 18.67
N ILE A 162 -6.76 12.02 17.38
CA ILE A 162 -7.13 11.05 16.35
C ILE A 162 -5.90 10.52 15.65
N GLU A 163 -6.01 9.37 14.99
CA GLU A 163 -4.97 8.80 14.15
C GLU A 163 -5.43 8.79 12.69
N LEU A 164 -4.52 9.10 11.76
CA LEU A 164 -4.74 9.00 10.32
C LEU A 164 -3.65 8.13 9.68
N LEU A 165 -4.06 7.30 8.72
CA LEU A 165 -3.19 6.50 7.87
C LEU A 165 -2.75 7.34 6.66
N LEU A 166 -1.44 7.46 6.48
CA LEU A 166 -0.78 8.13 5.37
C LEU A 166 -0.22 7.06 4.41
N PRO A 167 -0.94 6.71 3.33
CA PRO A 167 -0.42 5.82 2.30
C PRO A 167 0.63 6.56 1.44
N GLN A 168 1.72 5.88 1.13
CA GLN A 168 2.86 6.41 0.40
C GLN A 168 3.36 5.37 -0.62
N VAL A 169 3.55 5.79 -1.88
CA VAL A 169 4.06 4.90 -2.93
C VAL A 169 5.56 5.03 -3.05
N TYR A 170 6.25 3.88 -3.04
CA TYR A 170 7.68 3.75 -3.25
C TYR A 170 7.95 2.94 -4.51
N ARG A 171 8.98 3.31 -5.26
CA ARG A 171 9.45 2.57 -6.44
C ARG A 171 10.95 2.29 -6.36
N LEU A 172 11.37 1.13 -6.87
CA LEU A 172 12.75 0.70 -6.88
C LEU A 172 13.48 1.35 -8.07
N SER A 173 14.44 2.22 -7.78
CA SER A 173 15.27 2.86 -8.80
C SER A 173 16.26 1.88 -9.46
N SER A 174 16.76 2.25 -10.64
CA SER A 174 17.81 1.52 -11.36
C SER A 174 19.15 1.39 -10.62
N GLN A 175 19.30 2.06 -9.47
CA GLN A 175 20.44 1.96 -8.55
C GLN A 175 20.13 1.06 -7.34
N SER A 176 19.04 0.28 -7.37
CA SER A 176 18.56 -0.56 -6.28
C SER A 176 18.29 0.20 -4.97
N ARG A 177 17.80 1.46 -5.09
CA ARG A 177 17.33 2.27 -3.96
C ARG A 177 15.83 2.48 -4.05
N TRP A 178 15.10 2.25 -2.96
CA TRP A 178 13.69 2.62 -2.84
C TRP A 178 13.55 4.13 -2.67
N LEU A 179 12.74 4.76 -3.53
CA LEU A 179 12.50 6.21 -3.52
C LEU A 179 11.00 6.47 -3.43
N LEU A 180 10.59 7.51 -2.69
CA LEU A 180 9.20 7.96 -2.64
C LEU A 180 8.83 8.52 -4.02
N ALA A 181 7.68 8.09 -4.54
CA ALA A 181 7.28 8.33 -5.92
C ALA A 181 5.84 8.86 -6.04
N PRO A 182 5.50 9.55 -7.14
CA PRO A 182 4.10 9.80 -7.49
C PRO A 182 3.35 8.47 -7.64
N PRO A 183 2.17 8.31 -7.02
CA PRO A 183 1.29 7.18 -7.32
C PRO A 183 0.80 7.24 -8.76
N LEU A 184 0.78 6.10 -9.44
CA LEU A 184 0.32 5.96 -10.83
C LEU A 184 -1.20 6.14 -10.95
N GLU A 185 -1.73 6.23 -12.17
CA GLU A 185 -3.17 6.41 -12.42
C GLU A 185 -3.99 5.22 -11.87
N GLU A 186 -3.46 4.01 -11.98
CA GLU A 186 -4.08 2.76 -11.49
C GLU A 186 -4.21 2.70 -9.97
N TYR A 187 -3.36 3.43 -9.22
CA TYR A 187 -3.46 3.53 -7.75
C TYR A 187 -4.69 4.34 -7.33
N TRP A 188 -5.04 5.37 -8.10
CA TRP A 188 -6.20 6.23 -7.85
C TRP A 188 -7.50 5.61 -8.38
N GLY A 189 -7.39 4.88 -9.50
CA GLY A 189 -8.53 4.35 -10.25
C GLY A 189 -9.27 5.44 -11.02
N GLU A 190 -10.36 5.04 -11.67
CA GLU A 190 -11.20 5.93 -12.50
C GLU A 190 -11.72 7.14 -11.70
N THR A 191 -11.81 8.31 -12.34
CA THR A 191 -12.49 9.46 -11.74
C THR A 191 -14.00 9.24 -11.76
N ARG A 192 -14.64 9.38 -10.60
CA ARG A 192 -16.10 9.28 -10.39
C ARG A 192 -16.67 10.61 -9.91
N THR A 193 -17.99 10.70 -9.88
CA THR A 193 -18.72 11.91 -9.48
C THR A 193 -19.89 11.57 -8.57
N TYR A 194 -19.97 12.24 -7.42
CA TYR A 194 -21.15 12.31 -6.57
C TYR A 194 -21.92 13.58 -6.94
N SER A 195 -23.19 13.45 -7.34
CA SER A 195 -24.08 14.59 -7.60
C SER A 195 -25.09 14.71 -6.46
N GLY A 196 -24.95 15.76 -5.65
CA GLY A 196 -25.93 16.17 -4.64
C GLY A 196 -26.99 17.12 -5.21
N GLN A 197 -27.72 17.80 -4.34
CA GLN A 197 -28.68 18.84 -4.74
C GLN A 197 -28.01 20.20 -5.01
N PHE A 198 -26.93 20.51 -4.30
CA PHE A 198 -26.23 21.80 -4.40
C PHE A 198 -24.75 21.69 -4.78
N ILE A 199 -24.23 20.47 -4.91
CA ILE A 199 -22.81 20.20 -5.16
C ILE A 199 -22.61 19.04 -6.12
N GLU A 200 -21.51 19.07 -6.86
CA GLU A 200 -20.93 17.87 -7.48
C GLU A 200 -19.52 17.67 -6.94
N ILE A 201 -19.19 16.47 -6.47
CA ILE A 201 -17.83 16.12 -6.05
C ILE A 201 -17.23 15.15 -7.06
N GLN A 202 -16.16 15.56 -7.73
CA GLN A 202 -15.31 14.70 -8.56
C GLN A 202 -14.18 14.13 -7.71
N TYR A 203 -13.96 12.81 -7.77
CA TYR A 203 -12.99 12.11 -6.92
C TYR A 203 -12.39 10.86 -7.59
N PRO A 204 -11.18 10.42 -7.19
CA PRO A 204 -10.62 9.14 -7.61
C PRO A 204 -11.36 7.98 -6.92
N ALA A 205 -11.65 6.90 -7.65
CA ALA A 205 -12.40 5.74 -7.13
C ALA A 205 -11.83 5.16 -5.81
N ARG A 206 -10.52 5.28 -5.56
CA ARG A 206 -9.88 4.89 -4.29
C ARG A 206 -10.50 5.54 -3.04
N ASP A 207 -10.94 6.80 -3.13
CA ASP A 207 -11.47 7.57 -2.00
C ASP A 207 -13.02 7.63 -1.98
N GLU A 208 -13.70 6.79 -2.76
CA GLU A 208 -15.16 6.80 -2.96
C GLU A 208 -15.99 6.84 -1.66
N GLN A 209 -15.70 5.95 -0.70
CA GLN A 209 -16.39 5.93 0.61
C GLN A 209 -16.39 7.31 1.28
N TYR A 210 -15.23 7.98 1.29
CA TYR A 210 -15.06 9.26 1.96
C TYR A 210 -15.65 10.42 1.15
N ALA A 211 -15.62 10.32 -0.18
CA ALA A 211 -16.22 11.31 -1.07
C ALA A 211 -17.76 11.28 -1.02
N GLU A 212 -18.39 10.10 -0.95
CA GLU A 212 -19.84 9.97 -0.76
C GLU A 212 -20.29 10.48 0.61
N LEU A 213 -19.58 10.12 1.68
CA LEU A 213 -19.87 10.60 3.04
C LEU A 213 -19.69 12.13 3.15
N LEU A 214 -18.66 12.69 2.49
CA LEU A 214 -18.47 14.13 2.40
C LEU A 214 -19.59 14.80 1.60
N GLY A 215 -19.99 14.21 0.47
CA GLY A 215 -21.10 14.68 -0.35
C GLY A 215 -22.39 14.81 0.43
N GLN A 216 -22.76 13.76 1.16
CA GLN A 216 -23.92 13.75 2.06
C GLN A 216 -23.80 14.84 3.14
N ALA A 217 -22.69 14.87 3.89
CA ALA A 217 -22.49 15.80 5.00
C ALA A 217 -22.48 17.29 4.58
N VAL A 218 -21.95 17.60 3.40
CA VAL A 218 -21.94 18.97 2.85
C VAL A 218 -23.32 19.34 2.31
N ASN A 219 -24.01 18.41 1.62
CA ASN A 219 -25.34 18.67 1.07
C ASN A 219 -26.39 18.92 2.18
N ASP A 220 -26.36 18.14 3.27
CA ASP A 220 -27.25 18.33 4.42
C ASP A 220 -26.98 19.64 5.18
N ALA A 221 -25.70 20.03 5.28
CA ALA A 221 -25.32 21.31 5.84
C ALA A 221 -25.75 22.49 4.95
N LEU A 222 -25.62 22.38 3.62
CA LEU A 222 -26.13 23.36 2.67
C LEU A 222 -27.66 23.48 2.75
N LEU A 223 -28.40 22.36 2.73
CA LEU A 223 -29.85 22.34 2.96
C LEU A 223 -30.25 23.15 4.20
N THR A 224 -29.52 22.97 5.31
CA THR A 224 -29.75 23.69 6.57
C THR A 224 -29.47 25.19 6.46
N VAL A 225 -28.38 25.59 5.78
CA VAL A 225 -28.03 27.01 5.57
C VAL A 225 -29.01 27.69 4.61
N CYS A 226 -29.35 27.04 3.49
CA CYS A 226 -30.28 27.56 2.49
C CYS A 226 -31.70 27.74 3.05
N ALA A 227 -32.16 26.83 3.91
CA ALA A 227 -33.45 26.94 4.59
C ALA A 227 -33.50 28.05 5.67
N THR A 228 -32.35 28.52 6.16
CA THR A 228 -32.26 29.53 7.24
C THR A 228 -31.77 30.90 6.79
N SER A 229 -31.11 30.99 5.62
CA SER A 229 -30.52 32.22 5.07
C SER A 229 -31.15 32.58 3.72
N PRO A 230 -32.28 33.32 3.69
CA PRO A 230 -32.95 33.72 2.44
C PRO A 230 -32.15 34.75 1.60
N THR A 231 -30.94 35.12 2.04
CA THR A 231 -29.97 35.94 1.30
C THR A 231 -28.94 35.11 0.53
N LEU A 232 -28.83 33.79 0.77
CA LEU A 232 -28.06 32.92 -0.12
C LEU A 232 -28.91 32.53 -1.34
N ALA A 233 -28.38 32.79 -2.53
CA ALA A 233 -28.92 32.24 -3.77
C ALA A 233 -28.47 30.78 -3.91
N CYS A 234 -29.10 29.88 -3.14
CA CYS A 234 -28.92 28.44 -3.28
C CYS A 234 -29.69 27.93 -4.51
N ASP A 235 -29.13 28.17 -5.69
CA ASP A 235 -29.64 27.61 -6.93
C ASP A 235 -29.33 26.10 -6.99
N ALA A 236 -30.35 25.28 -7.25
CA ALA A 236 -30.21 23.84 -7.40
C ALA A 236 -29.98 23.44 -8.88
N ASP A 237 -30.26 24.35 -9.83
CA ASP A 237 -30.01 24.14 -11.26
C ASP A 237 -28.54 24.47 -11.62
N ALA A 238 -27.73 24.95 -10.66
CA ALA A 238 -26.32 25.32 -10.82
C ALA A 238 -25.46 24.86 -9.61
N PRO A 239 -25.17 23.55 -9.46
CA PRO A 239 -24.42 23.02 -8.33
C PRO A 239 -22.95 23.48 -8.30
N TYR A 240 -22.40 23.66 -7.09
CA TYR A 240 -20.98 23.99 -6.89
C TYR A 240 -20.09 22.78 -7.17
N ILE A 241 -19.14 22.91 -8.09
CA ILE A 241 -18.21 21.83 -8.43
C ILE A 241 -17.06 21.79 -7.41
N ILE A 242 -16.78 20.60 -6.88
CA ILE A 242 -15.69 20.30 -5.95
C ILE A 242 -14.82 19.21 -6.60
N ASN A 243 -13.52 19.41 -6.68
CA ASN A 243 -12.57 18.47 -7.25
C ASN A 243 -11.58 18.01 -6.16
N LEU A 244 -11.67 16.73 -5.80
CA LEU A 244 -10.74 16.07 -4.88
C LEU A 244 -9.50 15.62 -5.65
N SER A 245 -8.47 16.48 -5.59
CA SER A 245 -7.27 16.36 -6.40
C SER A 245 -6.26 15.36 -5.84
N THR A 246 -5.65 14.60 -6.74
CA THR A 246 -4.58 13.63 -6.48
C THR A 246 -3.18 14.25 -6.42
N ARG A 247 -3.06 15.58 -6.57
CA ARG A 247 -1.78 16.31 -6.54
C ARG A 247 -1.44 16.83 -5.13
N PRO A 248 -0.23 16.61 -4.58
CA PRO A 248 0.16 17.09 -3.24
C PRO A 248 0.04 18.62 -3.06
N SER A 249 0.20 19.40 -4.13
CA SER A 249 0.03 20.86 -4.09
C SER A 249 -1.36 21.32 -3.66
N ALA A 250 -2.39 20.45 -3.77
CA ALA A 250 -3.72 20.73 -3.26
C ALA A 250 -3.79 20.79 -1.71
N ILE A 251 -2.80 20.21 -1.00
CA ILE A 251 -2.66 20.38 0.46
C ILE A 251 -2.28 21.83 0.79
N GLU A 252 -1.41 22.44 -0.02
CA GLU A 252 -1.00 23.85 0.13
C GLU A 252 -2.13 24.80 -0.30
N SER A 253 -2.76 24.51 -1.45
CA SER A 253 -3.87 25.29 -2.01
C SER A 253 -5.25 24.84 -1.49
N ALA A 254 -5.34 24.40 -0.23
CA ALA A 254 -6.59 23.92 0.38
C ALA A 254 -7.54 25.09 0.71
N THR A 255 -8.26 25.57 -0.31
CA THR A 255 -9.09 26.79 -0.28
C THR A 255 -10.59 26.49 -0.43
N GLY A 256 -11.44 27.38 0.07
CA GLY A 256 -12.90 27.15 0.16
C GLY A 256 -13.79 28.13 -0.60
N LEU A 257 -15.08 28.18 -0.25
CA LEU A 257 -16.13 28.87 -1.03
C LEU A 257 -15.87 30.35 -1.31
N SER A 258 -15.21 31.12 -0.44
CA SER A 258 -14.90 32.53 -0.72
C SER A 258 -14.11 32.75 -2.02
N MET A 259 -13.34 31.76 -2.49
CA MET A 259 -12.65 31.89 -3.78
C MET A 259 -13.59 31.72 -4.98
N LEU A 260 -14.68 30.94 -4.88
CA LEU A 260 -15.70 30.90 -5.94
C LEU A 260 -16.44 32.23 -6.08
N ILE A 261 -16.66 32.94 -4.97
CA ILE A 261 -17.26 34.29 -4.96
C ILE A 261 -16.38 35.30 -5.75
N ASN A 262 -15.09 34.98 -5.96
CA ASN A 262 -14.14 35.82 -6.71
C ASN A 262 -13.92 35.39 -8.18
N GLY A 263 -14.60 34.34 -8.67
CA GLY A 263 -14.70 34.06 -10.11
C GLY A 263 -14.02 32.79 -10.64
N ASP A 264 -13.48 31.93 -9.79
CA ASP A 264 -13.21 30.53 -10.16
C ASP A 264 -14.50 29.69 -10.04
N ASN A 265 -14.67 28.69 -10.91
CA ASN A 265 -15.91 27.90 -10.98
C ASN A 265 -15.85 26.53 -10.25
N ALA A 266 -14.73 26.16 -9.64
CA ALA A 266 -14.59 24.88 -8.94
C ALA A 266 -13.66 24.96 -7.73
N ILE A 267 -14.09 24.41 -6.59
CA ILE A 267 -13.25 24.25 -5.40
C ILE A 267 -12.27 23.11 -5.66
N ARG A 268 -10.97 23.34 -5.44
CA ARG A 268 -9.96 22.28 -5.41
C ARG A 268 -9.54 22.00 -3.98
N LEU A 269 -9.70 20.75 -3.55
CA LEU A 269 -9.24 20.23 -2.26
C LEU A 269 -8.37 18.99 -2.52
N PRO A 270 -7.45 18.62 -1.62
CA PRO A 270 -6.71 17.36 -1.74
C PRO A 270 -7.65 16.19 -1.47
N THR A 271 -7.44 15.06 -2.13
CA THR A 271 -8.23 13.85 -1.90
C THR A 271 -7.90 13.21 -0.53
N PRO A 272 -8.84 12.52 0.15
CA PRO A 272 -8.62 11.93 1.49
C PRO A 272 -7.33 11.10 1.63
N SER A 273 -6.96 10.30 0.63
CA SER A 273 -5.69 9.53 0.64
C SER A 273 -4.42 10.40 0.71
N LEU A 274 -4.47 11.70 0.38
CA LEU A 274 -3.36 12.65 0.57
C LEU A 274 -3.36 13.34 1.94
N VAL A 275 -4.55 13.63 2.48
CA VAL A 275 -4.69 14.26 3.81
C VAL A 275 -4.36 13.26 4.91
N GLY A 276 -4.89 12.05 4.77
CA GLY A 276 -4.76 10.92 5.67
C GLY A 276 -6.13 10.26 5.89
N LEU A 277 -6.18 8.93 5.76
CA LEU A 277 -7.41 8.14 5.91
C LEU A 277 -7.70 7.88 7.40
N PRO A 278 -8.96 7.95 7.85
CA PRO A 278 -9.30 7.77 9.26
C PRO A 278 -9.12 6.32 9.72
N THR A 279 -8.61 6.12 10.94
CA THR A 279 -8.53 4.78 11.56
C THR A 279 -9.84 4.32 12.21
N ASP A 280 -10.71 5.25 12.58
CA ASP A 280 -12.01 4.99 13.23
C ASP A 280 -13.07 6.06 12.89
N ALA A 281 -14.30 5.85 13.37
CA ALA A 281 -15.43 6.74 13.12
C ALA A 281 -15.31 8.13 13.79
N ALA A 282 -14.47 8.31 14.81
CA ALA A 282 -14.21 9.61 15.41
C ALA A 282 -13.20 10.41 14.56
N ALA A 283 -12.15 9.73 14.05
CA ALA A 283 -11.25 10.28 13.05
C ALA A 283 -12.00 10.68 11.77
N GLU A 284 -12.92 9.82 11.30
CA GLU A 284 -13.75 10.08 10.11
C GLU A 284 -14.64 11.32 10.30
N GLN A 285 -15.41 11.40 11.40
CA GLN A 285 -16.27 12.57 11.68
C GLN A 285 -15.46 13.87 11.83
N VAL A 286 -14.24 13.82 12.35
CA VAL A 286 -13.35 14.98 12.41
C VAL A 286 -12.85 15.36 11.02
N LEU A 287 -12.39 14.41 10.22
CA LEU A 287 -11.88 14.64 8.87
C LEU A 287 -12.96 15.25 7.97
N LEU A 288 -14.14 14.64 7.93
CA LEU A 288 -15.31 15.14 7.21
C LEU A 288 -15.68 16.56 7.65
N ARG A 289 -15.65 16.85 8.96
CA ARG A 289 -15.89 18.22 9.47
C ARG A 289 -14.81 19.21 9.02
N GLY A 290 -13.56 18.78 8.87
CA GLY A 290 -12.47 19.58 8.33
C GLY A 290 -12.73 19.99 6.87
N TYR A 291 -13.08 19.03 6.02
CA TYR A 291 -13.47 19.28 4.63
C TYR A 291 -14.74 20.14 4.53
N THR A 292 -15.81 19.78 5.24
CA THR A 292 -17.07 20.55 5.26
C THR A 292 -16.86 21.97 5.77
N ARG A 293 -15.94 22.20 6.71
CA ARG A 293 -15.55 23.55 7.14
C ARG A 293 -14.82 24.31 6.05
N LEU A 294 -13.86 23.70 5.36
CA LEU A 294 -13.17 24.37 4.24
C LEU A 294 -14.18 24.74 3.15
N ILE A 295 -15.09 23.84 2.79
CA ILE A 295 -16.14 24.13 1.80
C ILE A 295 -17.02 25.29 2.30
N LEU A 296 -17.69 25.16 3.46
CA LEU A 296 -18.74 26.10 3.90
C LEU A 296 -18.24 27.42 4.53
N MET A 297 -16.99 27.47 5.00
CA MET A 297 -16.44 28.61 5.77
C MET A 297 -15.10 29.13 5.23
N GLY A 298 -14.70 28.73 4.02
CA GLY A 298 -13.56 29.33 3.33
C GLY A 298 -13.87 30.72 2.84
#